data_AF-A0A8X6J858-F1
#
_entry.id   AF-A0A8X6J858-F1
#
_cell.length_a   1.000
_cell.length_b   1.000
_cell.length_c   1.000
_cell.angle_alpha   90.00
_cell.angle_beta   90.00
_cell.angle_gamma   90.00
#
_symmetry.space_group_name_H-M   'P 1'
#
loop_
_entity.id
_entity.type
_entity.pdbx_description
1 polymer ?
#
loop_
_entity_poly.entity_id
_entity_poly.type
_entity_poly.pdbx_seq_one_letter_code
_entity_poly.pdbx_strand_id
1 'polypeptide(L)'
;MDTLKNLRIKYSDIRNECYEVMANDSDLEPLELEILDLEDDCEDTQVRIKNIISKIDLKINDVTSCGNSFNNIKFPDIQLPRFNGSYHDWFNFKEQFISLFDSNNSLIDTQKLYYLKSTLTGIAKDVITIDD
;
A
#
# COMPACT_ATOMS: atom_id res chain seq x y z
N MET A 1 -7.61 -14.06 -9.94
CA MET A 1 -9.06 -13.77 -9.87
C MET A 1 -9.82 -14.94 -9.25
N ASP A 2 -9.57 -16.16 -9.71
CA ASP A 2 -10.29 -17.36 -9.25
C ASP A 2 -9.97 -17.77 -7.81
N THR A 3 -8.73 -17.55 -7.36
CA THR A 3 -8.30 -17.83 -5.99
C THR A 3 -9.09 -17.06 -4.93
N LEU A 4 -9.38 -15.78 -5.20
CA LEU A 4 -10.08 -14.89 -4.26
C LEU A 4 -11.58 -15.17 -4.22
N LYS A 5 -12.17 -15.53 -5.38
CA LYS A 5 -13.55 -16.02 -5.45
C LYS A 5 -13.70 -17.34 -4.69
N ASN A 6 -12.78 -18.28 -4.89
CA ASN A 6 -12.79 -19.57 -4.20
C ASN A 6 -12.61 -19.41 -2.69
N LEU A 7 -11.75 -18.48 -2.25
CA LEU A 7 -11.57 -18.18 -0.83
C LEU A 7 -12.85 -17.60 -0.21
N ARG A 8 -13.55 -16.73 -0.93
CA ARG A 8 -14.82 -16.14 -0.47
C ARG A 8 -15.91 -17.19 -0.31
N ILE A 9 -16.02 -18.11 -1.27
CA ILE A 9 -16.97 -19.23 -1.20
C ILE A 9 -16.64 -20.11 0.00
N LYS A 10 -15.38 -20.54 0.13
CA LYS A 10 -14.92 -21.39 1.24
C LYS A 10 -15.14 -20.75 2.61
N TYR A 11 -14.94 -19.44 2.73
CA TYR A 11 -15.24 -18.69 3.95
C TYR A 11 -16.74 -18.70 4.28
N SER A 12 -17.60 -18.52 3.27
CA SER A 12 -19.05 -18.56 3.44
C SER A 12 -19.52 -19.95 3.89
N ASP A 13 -18.97 -21.01 3.30
CA ASP A 13 -19.34 -22.38 3.63
C ASP A 13 -18.95 -22.71 5.08
N ILE A 14 -17.71 -22.38 5.48
CA ILE A 14 -17.23 -22.59 6.87
C ILE A 14 -18.07 -21.77 7.87
N ARG A 15 -18.35 -20.50 7.54
CA ARG A 15 -19.17 -19.63 8.40
C ARG A 15 -20.55 -20.24 8.64
N ASN A 16 -21.19 -20.76 7.59
CA ASN A 16 -22.52 -21.39 7.71
C ASN A 16 -22.46 -22.70 8.50
N GLU A 17 -21.45 -23.54 8.27
CA GLU A 17 -21.25 -24.77 9.06
C GLU A 17 -21.05 -24.47 10.55
N CYS A 18 -20.29 -23.42 10.87
CA CYS A 18 -20.13 -22.95 12.25
C CYS A 18 -21.45 -22.48 12.87
N TYR A 19 -22.31 -21.77 12.14
CA TYR A 19 -23.63 -21.36 12.63
C TYR A 19 -24.55 -22.56 12.91
N GLU A 20 -24.54 -23.59 12.05
CA GLU A 20 -25.35 -24.80 12.28
C GLU A 20 -24.89 -25.57 13.53
N VAL A 21 -23.59 -25.62 13.81
CA VAL A 21 -23.04 -26.25 15.01
C VAL A 21 -23.38 -25.43 16.27
N MET A 22 -23.23 -24.09 16.20
CA MET A 22 -23.53 -23.20 17.32
C MET A 22 -25.03 -23.18 17.69
N ALA A 23 -25.93 -23.27 16.69
CA ALA A 23 -27.38 -23.25 16.92
C ALA A 23 -27.93 -24.47 17.69
N ASN A 24 -27.14 -25.54 17.82
CA ASN A 24 -27.56 -26.78 18.48
C ASN A 24 -26.94 -26.99 19.88
N ASP A 25 -26.10 -26.07 20.35
CA ASP A 25 -25.39 -26.18 21.63
C ASP A 25 -25.60 -24.92 22.48
N SER A 26 -26.44 -25.05 23.51
CA SER A 26 -26.84 -23.95 24.40
C SER A 26 -25.67 -23.35 25.18
N ASP A 27 -24.56 -24.09 25.35
CA ASP A 27 -23.39 -23.60 26.06
C ASP A 27 -22.55 -22.61 25.21
N LEU A 28 -22.85 -22.48 23.91
CA LEU A 28 -22.17 -21.57 22.97
C LEU A 28 -22.87 -20.22 22.79
N GLU A 29 -24.06 -20.02 23.36
CA GLU A 29 -24.82 -18.75 23.30
C GLU A 29 -24.00 -17.52 23.75
N PRO A 30 -23.15 -17.59 24.80
CA PRO A 30 -22.30 -16.45 25.18
C PRO A 30 -21.25 -16.09 24.12
N LEU A 31 -20.74 -17.08 23.39
CA LEU A 31 -19.74 -16.86 22.34
C LEU A 31 -20.40 -16.32 21.07
N GLU A 32 -21.64 -16.70 20.78
CA GLU A 32 -22.45 -16.11 19.70
C GLU A 32 -22.69 -14.61 19.92
N LEU A 33 -23.04 -14.22 21.15
CA LEU A 33 -23.18 -12.81 21.53
C LEU A 33 -21.86 -12.05 21.40
N GLU A 34 -20.74 -12.63 21.84
CA GLU A 34 -19.41 -12.02 21.70
C GLU A 34 -19.00 -11.84 20.23
N ILE A 35 -19.33 -12.80 19.35
CA ILE A 35 -19.08 -12.68 17.91
C ILE A 35 -19.92 -11.55 17.30
N LEU A 36 -21.21 -11.45 17.67
CA LEU A 36 -22.10 -10.39 17.19
C LEU A 36 -21.59 -9.00 17.60
N ASP A 37 -21.17 -8.84 18.85
CA ASP A 37 -20.59 -7.59 19.35
C ASP A 37 -19.30 -7.22 18.59
N LEU A 38 -18.43 -8.22 18.32
CA LEU A 38 -17.22 -8.01 17.53
C LEU A 38 -17.51 -7.66 16.06
N GLU A 39 -18.58 -8.22 15.47
CA GLU A 39 -19.00 -7.88 14.10
C GLU A 39 -19.53 -6.44 14.03
N ASP A 40 -20.29 -5.99 15.02
CA ASP A 40 -20.79 -4.61 15.12
C ASP A 40 -19.64 -3.60 15.29
N ASP A 41 -18.73 -3.87 16.23
CA ASP A 41 -17.51 -3.07 16.42
C ASP A 41 -16.68 -2.99 15.12
N CYS A 42 -16.58 -4.10 14.38
CA CYS A 42 -15.86 -4.12 13.11
C CYS A 42 -16.54 -3.22 12.06
N GLU A 43 -17.86 -3.26 11.94
CA GLU A 43 -18.63 -2.40 11.03
C GLU A 43 -18.41 -0.92 11.37
N ASP A 44 -18.44 -0.57 12.66
CA ASP A 44 -18.16 0.77 13.17
C ASP A 44 -16.75 1.27 12.80
N THR A 45 -15.74 0.43 13.01
CA THR A 45 -14.36 0.77 12.61
C THR A 45 -14.26 0.96 11.09
N GLN A 46 -14.98 0.15 10.31
CA GLN A 46 -15.00 0.25 8.86
C GLN A 46 -15.61 1.57 8.39
N VAL A 47 -16.73 2.00 8.98
CA VAL A 47 -17.36 3.31 8.72
C VAL A 47 -16.39 4.45 9.06
N ARG A 48 -15.69 4.35 10.19
CA ARG A 48 -14.71 5.36 10.60
C ARG A 48 -13.54 5.46 9.63
N ILE A 49 -13.02 4.32 9.15
CA ILE A 49 -11.97 4.28 8.12
C ILE A 49 -12.46 4.92 6.82
N LYS A 50 -13.65 4.55 6.32
CA LYS A 50 -14.26 5.14 5.11
C LYS A 50 -14.38 6.67 5.24
N ASN A 51 -14.77 7.17 6.41
CA ASN A 51 -14.87 8.60 6.69
C ASN A 51 -13.49 9.31 6.75
N ILE A 52 -12.46 8.64 7.25
CA ILE A 52 -11.09 9.19 7.24
C ILE A 52 -10.57 9.25 5.81
N ILE A 53 -10.76 8.20 5.01
CA ILE A 53 -10.38 8.16 3.59
C ILE A 53 -11.07 9.29 2.82
N SER A 54 -12.39 9.45 2.97
CA SER A 54 -13.11 10.53 2.29
C SER A 54 -12.62 11.93 2.69
N LYS A 55 -12.27 12.14 3.97
CA LYS A 55 -11.66 13.39 4.45
C LYS A 55 -10.27 13.63 3.86
N ILE A 56 -9.47 12.59 3.65
CA ILE A 56 -8.16 12.68 3.00
C ILE A 56 -8.36 13.04 1.52
N ASP A 57 -9.28 12.36 0.82
CA ASP A 57 -9.60 12.65 -0.59
C ASP A 57 -10.05 14.10 -0.80
N LEU A 58 -10.89 14.64 0.10
CA LEU A 58 -11.31 16.03 0.07
C LEU A 58 -10.13 17.02 0.27
N LYS A 59 -9.21 16.72 1.19
CA LYS A 59 -8.00 17.53 1.40
C LYS A 59 -7.04 17.50 0.21
N ILE A 60 -6.94 16.37 -0.48
CA ILE A 60 -6.12 16.24 -1.70
C ILE A 60 -6.70 17.12 -2.82
N ASN A 61 -8.02 17.18 -2.95
CA ASN A 61 -8.68 18.00 -3.96
C ASN A 61 -8.53 19.52 -3.71
N ASP A 62 -8.50 19.98 -2.46
CA ASP A 62 -8.24 21.39 -2.12
C ASP A 62 -6.79 21.82 -2.38
N VAL A 63 -5.82 20.90 -2.26
CA VAL A 63 -4.40 21.16 -2.59
C VAL A 63 -4.15 21.19 -4.11
N THR A 64 -5.03 20.59 -4.91
CA THR A 64 -4.86 20.44 -6.37
C THR A 64 -5.37 21.64 -7.19
N SER A 65 -5.94 22.68 -6.56
CA SER A 65 -6.46 23.87 -7.25
C SER A 65 -5.43 24.98 -7.55
N CYS A 66 -4.13 24.65 -7.60
CA CYS A 66 -3.14 25.58 -8.14
C CYS A 66 -2.22 24.91 -9.17
N GLY A 67 -2.45 25.26 -10.45
CA GLY A 67 -1.42 25.23 -11.49
C GLY A 67 -1.43 24.03 -12.41
N ASN A 68 -2.37 24.01 -13.36
CA ASN A 68 -2.13 23.43 -14.68
C ASN A 68 -0.90 24.12 -15.30
N SER A 69 0.27 23.48 -15.21
CA SER A 69 1.42 23.73 -16.07
C SER A 69 2.29 22.48 -16.07
N PHE A 70 1.84 21.49 -16.83
CA PHE A 70 2.79 20.62 -17.53
C PHE A 70 3.74 21.56 -18.27
N ASN A 71 5.01 21.63 -17.86
CA ASN A 71 6.19 21.86 -18.67
C ASN A 71 7.37 22.23 -17.75
N ASN A 72 8.39 21.37 -17.72
CA ASN A 72 9.76 21.66 -17.29
C ASN A 72 10.03 21.92 -15.79
N ILE A 73 9.65 20.99 -14.91
CA ILE A 73 10.39 20.85 -13.65
C ILE A 73 11.75 20.21 -13.98
N LYS A 74 12.73 21.05 -14.34
CA LYS A 74 14.13 20.72 -14.12
C LYS A 74 14.33 20.72 -12.62
N PHE A 75 14.67 19.56 -12.06
CA PHE A 75 15.16 19.48 -10.70
C PHE A 75 16.34 20.47 -10.54
N PRO A 76 16.49 21.17 -9.39
CA PRO A 76 17.80 21.70 -9.03
C PRO A 76 18.80 20.55 -9.16
N ASP A 77 20.04 20.85 -9.54
CA ASP A 77 21.12 19.91 -9.90
C ASP A 77 21.61 19.05 -8.69
N ILE A 78 20.66 18.59 -7.86
CA ILE A 78 20.81 17.67 -6.76
C ILE A 78 21.27 16.37 -7.41
N GLN A 79 22.54 16.06 -7.18
CA GLN A 79 23.14 14.82 -7.62
C GLN A 79 22.34 13.66 -7.03
N LEU A 80 21.60 12.96 -7.88
CA LEU A 80 20.90 11.76 -7.47
C LEU A 80 21.91 10.77 -6.87
N PRO A 81 21.62 10.16 -5.72
CA PRO A 81 22.51 9.21 -5.09
C PRO A 81 22.77 8.05 -6.06
N ARG A 82 24.02 7.58 -6.15
CA ARG A 82 24.40 6.49 -7.05
C ARG A 82 24.59 5.20 -6.25
N PHE A 83 24.14 4.08 -6.81
CA PHE A 83 24.32 2.77 -6.19
C PHE A 83 24.98 1.79 -7.15
N ASN A 84 26.16 1.30 -6.79
CA ASN A 84 26.95 0.39 -7.62
C ASN A 84 26.73 -1.10 -7.32
N GLY A 85 25.99 -1.43 -6.24
CA GLY A 85 25.80 -2.81 -5.76
C GLY A 85 26.59 -3.15 -4.49
N SER A 86 27.33 -2.22 -3.90
CA SER A 86 28.02 -2.40 -2.62
C SER A 86 27.03 -2.55 -1.47
N TYR A 87 27.04 -3.71 -0.80
CA TYR A 87 26.15 -3.96 0.34
C TYR A 87 26.30 -2.94 1.47
N HIS A 88 27.53 -2.49 1.75
CA HIS A 88 27.81 -1.51 2.81
C HIS A 88 27.15 -0.16 2.55
N ASP A 89 26.99 0.22 1.28
CA ASP A 89 26.43 1.50 0.86
C ASP A 89 24.90 1.47 0.68
N TRP A 90 24.29 0.28 0.75
CA TRP A 90 22.85 0.08 0.50
C TRP A 90 21.97 0.89 1.44
N PHE A 91 22.27 0.88 2.74
CA PHE A 91 21.45 1.58 3.74
C PHE A 91 21.50 3.10 3.49
N ASN A 92 22.70 3.64 3.30
CA ASN A 92 22.91 5.05 3.02
C ASN A 92 22.24 5.49 1.70
N PHE A 93 22.36 4.67 0.64
CA PHE A 93 21.68 4.92 -0.62
C PHE A 93 20.15 4.92 -0.47
N LYS A 94 19.59 3.93 0.23
CA LYS A 94 18.15 3.78 0.43
C LYS A 94 17.57 5.00 1.17
N GLU A 95 18.20 5.41 2.28
CA GLU A 95 17.76 6.58 3.05
C GLU A 95 17.81 7.85 2.21
N GLN A 96 18.90 8.08 1.46
CA GLN A 96 19.01 9.24 0.57
C GLN A 96 17.96 9.21 -0.55
N PHE A 97 17.76 8.05 -1.18
CA PHE A 97 16.76 7.90 -2.23
C PHE A 97 15.35 8.18 -1.70
N ILE A 98 14.95 7.56 -0.58
CA ILE A 98 13.63 7.79 0.02
C ILE A 98 13.44 9.27 0.38
N SER A 99 14.43 9.92 1.00
CA SER A 99 14.34 11.34 1.39
C SER A 99 14.03 12.29 0.23
N LEU A 100 14.55 12.00 -0.97
CA LEU A 100 14.33 12.80 -2.19
C LEU A 100 12.91 12.65 -2.76
N PHE A 101 12.28 11.49 -2.56
CA PHE A 101 11.00 11.14 -3.18
C PHE A 101 9.81 11.15 -2.20
N ASP A 102 10.03 10.96 -0.89
CA ASP A 102 9.00 11.12 0.16
C ASP A 102 8.56 12.57 0.31
N SER A 103 9.47 13.52 0.07
CA SER A 103 9.15 14.95 0.09
C SER A 103 8.40 15.42 -1.17
N ASN A 104 8.38 14.62 -2.25
CA ASN A 104 7.81 14.94 -3.54
C ASN A 104 6.65 13.99 -3.89
N ASN A 105 5.46 14.29 -3.37
CA ASN A 105 4.22 13.57 -3.69
C ASN A 105 3.71 13.79 -5.13
N SER A 106 4.45 14.54 -5.97
CA SER A 106 4.13 14.83 -7.36
C SER A 106 4.58 13.73 -8.33
N LEU A 107 5.40 12.77 -7.89
CA LEU A 107 5.95 11.72 -8.73
C LEU A 107 5.13 10.44 -8.62
N ILE A 108 4.60 9.98 -9.76
CA ILE A 108 3.93 8.68 -9.86
C ILE A 108 4.94 7.54 -9.76
N ASP A 109 4.47 6.35 -9.36
CA ASP A 109 5.33 5.18 -9.11
C ASP A 109 6.22 4.82 -10.32
N THR A 110 5.73 5.01 -11.54
CA THR A 110 6.51 4.77 -12.77
C THR A 110 7.68 5.74 -12.93
N GLN A 111 7.53 7.00 -12.51
CA GLN A 111 8.60 7.99 -12.50
C GLN A 111 9.62 7.68 -11.42
N LYS A 112 9.17 7.33 -10.21
CA LYS A 112 10.05 6.89 -9.11
C LYS A 112 10.88 5.67 -9.52
N LEU A 113 10.26 4.70 -10.20
CA LEU A 113 10.95 3.53 -10.75
C LEU A 113 11.97 3.92 -11.83
N TYR A 114 11.62 4.84 -12.73
CA TYR A 114 12.55 5.34 -13.74
C TYR A 114 13.78 5.98 -13.09
N TYR A 115 13.58 6.83 -12.08
CA TYR A 115 14.69 7.44 -11.35
C TYR A 115 15.53 6.42 -10.60
N LEU A 116 14.89 5.43 -9.96
CA LEU A 116 15.60 4.32 -9.31
C LEU A 116 16.50 3.59 -10.30
N LYS A 117 15.99 3.23 -11.48
CA LYS A 117 16.82 2.60 -12.53
C LYS A 117 17.95 3.50 -12.99
N SER A 118 17.71 4.81 -13.05
CA SER A 118 18.72 5.79 -13.48
C SER A 118 19.85 6.00 -12.46
N THR A 119 19.63 5.70 -11.18
CA THR A 119 20.62 5.83 -10.09
C THR A 119 21.52 4.62 -9.92
N LEU A 120 21.12 3.46 -10.46
CA LEU A 120 21.94 2.27 -10.45
C LEU A 120 23.13 2.39 -11.41
N THR A 121 24.29 1.93 -10.96
CA THR A 121 25.54 1.87 -11.72
C THR A 121 26.22 0.52 -11.48
N GLY A 122 27.25 0.19 -12.27
CA GLY A 122 28.04 -1.04 -12.10
C GLY A 122 27.17 -2.31 -11.98
N ILE A 123 27.51 -3.15 -11.00
CA ILE A 123 26.87 -4.46 -10.78
C ILE A 123 25.37 -4.30 -10.50
N ALA A 124 24.96 -3.29 -9.73
CA ALA A 124 23.53 -3.06 -9.46
C ALA A 124 22.73 -2.75 -10.73
N LYS A 125 23.33 -2.05 -11.70
CA LYS A 125 22.70 -1.80 -13.00
C LYS A 125 22.65 -3.08 -13.85
N ASP A 126 23.68 -3.90 -13.77
CA ASP A 126 23.73 -5.14 -14.55
C ASP A 126 22.65 -6.13 -14.08
N VAL A 127 22.40 -6.26 -12.78
CA VAL A 127 21.35 -7.14 -12.21
C VAL A 127 19.94 -6.80 -12.72
N ILE A 128 19.61 -5.52 -12.91
CA ILE A 128 18.27 -5.11 -13.40
C ILE A 128 18.09 -5.30 -14.92
N THR A 129 19.15 -5.60 -15.66
CA THR A 129 19.14 -5.77 -17.12
C THR A 129 19.14 -7.26 -17.52
N ILE A 130 19.08 -8.18 -16.55
CA ILE A 130 18.99 -9.63 -16.78
C ILE A 130 17.52 -9.98 -17.07
N ASP A 131 17.02 -9.55 -18.22
CA ASP A 131 15.81 -10.05 -18.87
C ASP A 131 15.91 -9.71 -20.36
N ASP A 132 16.57 -10.60 -21.11
CA ASP A 132 16.27 -11.02 -22.49
C ASP A 132 16.92 -12.41 -22.75
#